data_AF-A0A3D3UKY5-F1
#
_entry.id   AF-A0A3D3UKY5-F1
#
_cell.length_a   1.000
_cell.length_b   1.000
_cell.length_c   1.000
_cell.angle_alpha   90.00
_cell.angle_beta   90.00
_cell.angle_gamma   90.00
#
_symmetry.space_group_name_H-M   'P 1'
#
loop_
_entity.id
_entity.type
_entity.pdbx_description
1 polymer ?
#
loop_
_entity_poly.entity_id
_entity_poly.type
_entity_poly.pdbx_seq_one_letter_code
_entity_poly.pdbx_strand_id
1 'polypeptide(L)'
;MKPKWNTRYWIVTIVCAGCIQAFAEPFAKGPYLGQTPPGPVAQVFAPGLICNTGRQWEGFGTFSADGNTFCFQRVNGVFVTENTDQGWTAPELIRSIPANIWSPWSVCLRMAIVFS
;
A
#
# COMPACT_ATOMS: atom_id res chain seq x y z
N MET A 1 -60.82 3.24 27.00
CA MET A 1 -59.48 3.86 27.08
C MET A 1 -58.56 3.10 26.13
N LYS A 2 -58.10 3.71 25.01
CA LYS A 2 -57.24 3.01 24.03
C LYS A 2 -55.77 3.11 24.47
N PRO A 3 -55.00 2.00 24.54
CA PRO A 3 -53.62 2.04 25.00
C PRO A 3 -52.75 2.76 23.97
N LYS A 4 -52.20 3.91 24.37
CA LYS A 4 -51.29 4.77 23.58
C LYS A 4 -49.82 4.28 23.59
N TRP A 5 -49.57 2.97 23.72
CA TRP A 5 -48.23 2.49 24.06
C TRP A 5 -47.43 1.87 22.91
N ASN A 6 -47.99 1.76 21.71
CA ASN A 6 -47.36 0.93 20.66
C ASN A 6 -46.60 1.77 19.62
N THR A 7 -47.03 3.00 19.32
CA THR A 7 -46.53 3.76 18.16
C THR A 7 -45.09 4.27 18.29
N ARG A 8 -44.60 4.52 19.52
CA ARG A 8 -43.25 5.07 19.72
C ARG A 8 -42.14 4.04 19.54
N TYR A 9 -42.37 2.79 19.95
CA TYR A 9 -41.39 1.72 19.82
C TYR A 9 -41.18 1.29 18.37
N TRP A 10 -42.23 1.32 17.55
CA TRP A 10 -42.14 1.04 16.11
C TRP A 10 -41.28 2.05 15.34
N ILE A 11 -41.29 3.32 15.74
CA ILE A 11 -40.47 4.35 15.10
C ILE A 11 -39.00 4.15 15.44
N VAL A 12 -38.68 3.78 16.68
CA VAL A 12 -37.29 3.53 17.12
C VAL A 12 -36.70 2.30 16.43
N THR A 13 -37.45 1.20 16.28
CA THR A 13 -36.96 0.01 15.56
C THR A 13 -36.74 0.24 14.07
N ILE A 14 -37.58 1.02 13.39
CA ILE A 14 -37.41 1.34 11.97
C ILE A 14 -36.17 2.22 11.73
N VAL A 15 -35.89 3.18 12.62
CA VAL A 15 -34.72 4.07 12.49
C VAL A 15 -33.41 3.32 12.75
N CYS A 16 -33.37 2.37 13.70
CA CYS A 16 -32.15 1.58 13.96
C CYS A 16 -31.84 0.55 12.86
N ALA A 17 -32.85 0.00 12.17
CA ALA A 17 -32.64 -0.95 11.07
C ALA A 17 -32.16 -0.27 9.77
N GLY A 18 -32.55 0.99 9.52
CA GLY A 18 -32.18 1.74 8.31
C GLY A 18 -30.73 2.21 8.25
N CYS A 19 -29.99 2.20 9.36
CA CYS A 19 -28.60 2.70 9.41
C CYS A 19 -27.53 1.63 9.12
N ILE A 20 -27.89 0.34 9.02
CA ILE A 20 -26.88 -0.74 9.04
C ILE A 20 -26.33 -1.11 7.65
N GLN A 21 -26.95 -0.66 6.55
CA GLN A 21 -26.51 -1.07 5.21
C GLN A 21 -26.05 0.10 4.34
N ALA A 22 -24.98 0.76 4.77
CA ALA A 22 -24.05 1.34 3.81
C ALA A 22 -23.27 0.18 3.17
N PHE A 23 -23.86 -0.44 2.14
CA PHE A 23 -23.10 -1.32 1.25
C PHE A 23 -22.06 -0.45 0.56
N ALA A 24 -20.84 -0.43 1.08
CA ALA A 24 -19.72 0.18 0.40
C ALA A 24 -19.55 -0.54 -0.94
N GLU A 25 -19.77 0.17 -2.04
CA GLU A 25 -19.43 -0.38 -3.35
C GLU A 25 -17.93 -0.73 -3.37
N PRO A 26 -17.52 -1.81 -4.07
CA PRO A 26 -16.11 -2.14 -4.19
C PRO A 26 -15.34 -0.93 -4.70
N PHE A 27 -14.29 -0.51 -3.98
CA PHE A 27 -13.49 0.67 -4.34
C PHE A 27 -12.89 0.55 -5.75
N ALA A 28 -12.71 -0.68 -6.21
CA ALA A 28 -12.22 -1.02 -7.53
C ALA A 28 -13.07 -2.16 -8.12
N LYS A 29 -13.50 -2.01 -9.37
CA LYS A 29 -14.32 -2.98 -10.11
C LYS A 29 -13.56 -3.48 -11.33
N GLY A 30 -13.74 -4.76 -11.66
CA GLY A 30 -13.20 -5.37 -12.88
C GLY A 30 -11.74 -5.85 -12.76
N PRO A 31 -11.18 -6.45 -13.84
CA PRO A 31 -9.78 -6.85 -13.89
C PRO A 31 -8.84 -5.68 -13.61
N TYR A 32 -7.67 -5.95 -13.03
CA TYR A 32 -6.68 -4.92 -12.68
C TYR A 32 -7.22 -3.78 -11.80
N LEU A 33 -8.25 -4.04 -10.99
CA LEU A 33 -8.82 -3.05 -10.08
C LEU A 33 -9.31 -1.77 -10.80
N GLY A 34 -9.75 -1.90 -12.06
CA GLY A 34 -10.19 -0.76 -12.87
C GLY A 34 -9.07 0.09 -13.47
N GLN A 35 -7.80 -0.33 -13.31
CA GLN A 35 -6.66 0.32 -13.94
C GLN A 35 -6.52 -0.14 -15.41
N THR A 36 -5.86 0.69 -16.21
CA THR A 36 -5.44 0.31 -17.57
C THR A 36 -4.46 -0.85 -17.49
N PRO A 37 -4.73 -2.00 -18.13
CA PRO A 37 -3.81 -3.13 -18.12
C PRO A 37 -2.44 -2.76 -18.70
N PRO A 38 -1.36 -3.38 -18.22
CA PRO A 38 -0.04 -3.20 -18.82
C PRO A 38 -0.02 -3.73 -20.26
N GLY A 39 0.82 -3.15 -21.11
CA GLY A 39 1.04 -3.63 -22.47
C GLY A 39 1.71 -5.01 -22.52
N PRO A 40 1.77 -5.65 -23.70
CA PRO A 40 2.36 -6.98 -23.88
C PRO A 40 3.90 -6.99 -23.75
N VAL A 41 4.53 -5.82 -23.72
CA VAL A 41 5.98 -5.65 -23.57
C VAL A 41 6.27 -5.06 -22.20
N ALA A 42 7.04 -5.78 -21.39
CA ALA A 42 7.50 -5.29 -20.09
C ALA A 42 8.43 -4.09 -20.27
N GLN A 43 8.22 -3.04 -19.47
CA GLN A 43 9.08 -1.86 -19.43
C GLN A 43 9.93 -1.87 -18.16
N VAL A 44 11.13 -1.29 -18.25
CA VAL A 44 12.02 -1.15 -17.08
C VAL A 44 11.40 -0.16 -16.11
N PHE A 45 11.25 -0.58 -14.85
CA PHE A 45 10.72 0.27 -13.79
C PHE A 45 11.78 1.28 -13.33
N ALA A 46 11.45 2.57 -13.34
CA ALA A 46 12.31 3.68 -12.91
C ALA A 46 13.79 3.52 -13.35
N PRO A 47 14.09 3.56 -14.66
CA PRO A 47 15.44 3.30 -15.20
C PRO A 47 16.47 4.29 -14.64
N GLY A 48 17.62 3.77 -14.20
CA GLY A 48 18.71 4.56 -13.63
C GLY A 48 18.51 4.99 -12.18
N LEU A 49 17.28 4.97 -11.66
CA LEU A 49 16.98 5.24 -10.25
C LEU A 49 16.92 3.92 -9.45
N ILE A 50 15.98 3.05 -9.82
CA ILE A 50 15.82 1.73 -9.21
C ILE A 50 16.58 0.71 -10.05
N CYS A 51 16.15 0.51 -11.29
CA CYS A 51 16.80 -0.43 -12.19
C CYS A 51 18.08 0.15 -12.79
N ASN A 52 19.23 -0.30 -12.28
CA ASN A 52 20.54 0.04 -12.83
C ASN A 52 20.94 -0.96 -13.94
N THR A 53 21.77 -0.55 -14.90
CA THR A 53 22.28 -1.40 -15.99
C THR A 53 23.25 -2.49 -15.50
N GLY A 54 23.68 -2.43 -14.24
CA GLY A 54 24.45 -3.49 -13.60
C GLY A 54 23.62 -4.76 -13.38
N ARG A 55 24.21 -5.94 -13.58
CA ARG A 55 23.59 -7.26 -13.33
C ARG A 55 23.44 -7.58 -11.83
N GLN A 56 22.97 -6.64 -11.04
CA GLN A 56 22.67 -6.89 -9.63
C GLN A 56 21.21 -7.27 -9.49
N TRP A 57 20.95 -8.30 -8.69
CA TRP A 57 19.58 -8.70 -8.38
C TRP A 57 18.90 -7.61 -7.54
N GLU A 58 17.69 -7.25 -7.95
CA GLU A 58 16.81 -6.25 -7.33
C GLU A 58 15.44 -6.89 -7.11
N GLY A 59 14.87 -6.70 -5.93
CA GLY A 59 13.61 -7.35 -5.60
C GLY A 59 12.94 -6.84 -4.34
N PHE A 60 11.76 -7.37 -4.07
CA PHE A 60 10.95 -7.09 -2.87
C PHE A 60 10.68 -5.59 -2.64
N GLY A 61 10.43 -4.84 -3.71
CA GLY A 61 10.06 -3.43 -3.64
C GLY A 61 8.73 -3.19 -2.93
N THR A 62 8.64 -2.16 -2.09
CA THR A 62 7.42 -1.76 -1.37
C THR A 62 7.31 -0.24 -1.28
N PHE A 63 6.10 0.28 -1.39
CA PHE A 63 5.79 1.69 -1.19
C PHE A 63 5.20 1.92 0.20
N SER A 64 5.46 3.09 0.77
CA SER A 64 4.75 3.58 1.94
C SER A 64 3.27 3.77 1.62
N ALA A 65 2.43 3.82 2.66
CA ALA A 65 0.99 4.01 2.48
C ALA A 65 0.64 5.35 1.80
N ASP A 66 1.47 6.38 1.98
CA ASP A 66 1.35 7.69 1.34
C ASP A 66 2.00 7.74 -0.06
N GLY A 67 2.71 6.69 -0.47
CA GLY A 67 3.39 6.60 -1.77
C GLY A 67 4.67 7.45 -1.88
N ASN A 68 5.10 8.12 -0.81
CA ASN A 68 6.26 9.01 -0.85
C ASN A 68 7.58 8.32 -0.53
N THR A 69 7.58 7.08 -0.08
CA THR A 69 8.79 6.32 0.21
C THR A 69 8.74 5.00 -0.52
N PHE A 70 9.83 4.63 -1.16
CA PHE A 70 9.99 3.34 -1.81
C PHE A 70 11.22 2.63 -1.27
N CYS A 71 11.01 1.43 -0.74
CA CYS A 71 12.06 0.58 -0.21
C CYS A 71 12.21 -0.67 -1.07
N PHE A 72 13.43 -1.12 -1.32
CA PHE A 72 13.69 -2.30 -2.15
C PHE A 72 14.99 -2.98 -1.75
N GLN A 73 15.15 -4.25 -2.09
CA GLN A 73 16.35 -5.03 -1.76
C GLN A 73 17.28 -5.14 -2.97
N ARG A 74 18.57 -4.97 -2.71
CA ARG A 74 19.68 -5.39 -3.57
C ARG A 74 20.52 -6.44 -2.84
N VAL A 75 21.46 -7.07 -3.55
CA VAL A 75 22.43 -8.03 -2.97
C VAL A 75 23.12 -7.48 -1.70
N ASN A 76 23.39 -6.18 -1.67
CA ASN A 76 24.15 -5.54 -0.60
C ASN A 76 23.28 -4.99 0.56
N GLY A 77 21.96 -5.19 0.52
CA GLY A 77 21.06 -4.75 1.59
C GLY A 77 19.78 -4.08 1.11
N VAL A 78 19.08 -3.42 2.03
CA VAL A 78 17.82 -2.71 1.78
C VAL A 78 18.10 -1.25 1.52
N PHE A 79 17.55 -0.73 0.43
CA PHE A 79 17.66 0.65 0.00
C PHE A 79 16.31 1.36 0.16
N VAL A 80 16.37 2.65 0.45
CA VAL A 80 15.22 3.55 0.51
C VAL A 80 15.43 4.74 -0.41
N THR A 81 14.37 5.17 -1.09
CA THR A 81 14.31 6.45 -1.81
C THR A 81 12.99 7.14 -1.43
N GLU A 82 13.02 8.46 -1.40
CA GLU A 82 11.90 9.30 -0.98
C GLU A 82 11.52 10.26 -2.09
N ASN A 83 10.23 10.46 -2.29
CA ASN A 83 9.65 11.44 -3.18
C ASN A 83 9.52 12.77 -2.45
N THR A 84 10.25 13.76 -2.92
CA THR A 84 10.22 15.14 -2.40
C THR A 84 9.59 16.07 -3.42
N ASP A 85 9.39 17.33 -3.07
CA ASP A 85 8.96 18.37 -4.03
C ASP A 85 9.94 18.55 -5.21
N GLN A 86 11.18 18.06 -5.08
CA GLN A 86 12.21 18.07 -6.14
C GLN A 86 12.29 16.72 -6.89
N GLY A 87 11.41 15.78 -6.60
CA GLY A 87 11.40 14.42 -7.14
C GLY A 87 12.03 13.38 -6.21
N TRP A 88 12.27 12.20 -6.76
CA TRP A 88 12.82 11.06 -6.02
C TRP A 88 14.30 11.23 -5.69
N THR A 89 14.67 10.99 -4.43
CA THR A 89 16.06 11.03 -3.97
C THR A 89 16.87 9.82 -4.47
N ALA A 90 18.19 9.94 -4.49
CA ALA A 90 19.04 8.79 -4.79
C ALA A 90 18.85 7.69 -3.73
N PRO A 91 18.79 6.39 -4.11
CA PRO A 91 18.58 5.33 -3.14
C PRO A 91 19.71 5.24 -2.11
N GLU A 92 19.35 5.28 -0.83
CA GLU A 92 20.27 5.18 0.31
C GLU A 92 20.17 3.82 1.00
N LEU A 93 21.30 3.26 1.43
CA LEU A 93 21.35 1.99 2.17
C LEU A 93 20.89 2.20 3.61
N ILE A 94 19.89 1.44 4.04
CA ILE A 94 19.43 1.42 5.43
C ILE A 94 20.43 0.63 6.28
N ARG A 95 21.37 1.32 6.92
CA ARG A 95 22.46 0.70 7.70
C ARG A 95 21.99 -0.06 8.95
N SER A 96 20.83 0.29 9.50
CA SER A 96 20.25 -0.40 10.65
C SER A 96 19.74 -1.81 10.32
N ILE A 97 19.64 -2.15 9.02
CA ILE A 97 19.22 -3.47 8.56
C ILE A 97 20.46 -4.25 8.14
N PRO A 98 20.85 -5.30 8.90
CA PRO A 98 22.03 -6.08 8.55
C PRO A 98 21.79 -6.88 7.27
N ALA A 99 22.69 -6.73 6.29
CA ALA A 99 22.57 -7.33 4.96
C ALA A 99 22.63 -8.87 4.95
N ASN A 100 23.08 -9.49 6.05
CA ASN A 100 23.18 -10.94 6.20
C ASN A 100 21.87 -11.61 6.69
N ILE A 101 20.83 -10.85 7.02
CA ILE A 101 19.51 -11.40 7.34
C ILE A 101 18.71 -11.50 6.03
N TRP A 102 18.79 -12.66 5.39
CA TRP A 102 17.91 -12.98 4.26
C TRP A 102 16.48 -13.15 4.78
N SER A 103 15.61 -12.21 4.45
CA SER A 103 14.17 -12.36 4.61
C SER A 103 13.47 -11.76 3.39
N PRO A 104 12.77 -12.59 2.58
CA PRO A 104 11.99 -12.12 1.42
C PRO A 104 10.98 -11.02 1.76
N TRP A 105 10.64 -10.90 3.05
CA TRP A 105 9.65 -9.96 3.59
C TRP A 105 10.28 -8.84 4.41
N SER A 106 11.61 -8.76 4.52
CA SER A 106 12.25 -7.73 5.35
C SER A 106 11.86 -6.32 4.92
N VAL A 107 11.59 -6.10 3.64
CA VAL A 107 11.24 -4.78 3.12
C VAL A 107 9.81 -4.40 3.54
N CYS A 108 8.86 -5.32 3.38
CA CYS A 108 7.46 -5.14 3.79
C CYS A 108 7.30 -5.02 5.31
N LEU A 109 7.95 -5.89 6.09
CA LEU A 109 7.82 -5.92 7.55
C LEU A 109 8.49 -4.73 8.22
N ARG A 110 9.58 -4.21 7.64
CA ARG A 110 10.30 -3.09 8.24
C ARG A 110 9.78 -1.73 7.79
N MET A 111 9.06 -1.62 6.68
CA MET A 111 8.30 -0.40 6.39
C MET A 111 7.38 -0.06 7.58
N ALA A 112 6.70 -1.06 8.15
CA ALA A 112 5.88 -0.87 9.35
C ALA A 112 6.67 -0.40 10.59
N ILE A 113 7.95 -0.79 10.71
CA ILE A 113 8.82 -0.43 11.84
C ILE A 113 9.48 0.94 11.63
N VAL A 114 9.83 1.31 10.40
CA VAL A 114 10.45 2.63 10.11
C VAL A 114 9.44 3.77 10.35
N PHE A 115 8.14 3.49 10.27
CA PHE A 115 7.07 4.43 10.57
C PHE A 115 6.45 4.28 11.98
N SER A 116 7.01 3.42 12.86
CA SER A 116 6.58 3.26 14.26
C SER A 116 7.63 3.78 15.24
#